data_AF-A0A8S3KN62-F1
#
_entry.id   AF-A0A8S3KN62-F1
#
_cell.length_a   1.000
_cell.length_b   1.000
_cell.length_c   1.000
_cell.angle_alpha   90.00
_cell.angle_beta   90.00
_cell.angle_gamma   90.00
#
_symmetry.space_group_name_H-M   'P 1'
#
loop_
_entity.id
_entity.type
_entity.pdbx_description
1 polymer ?
#
loop_
_entity_poly.entity_id
_entity_poly.type
_entity_poly.pdbx_seq_one_letter_code
_entity_poly.pdbx_strand_id
1 'polypeptide(L)' 'MAALSTFDITSANFKQVYLIHAHKFDQGLPVAFCLLPNKRGKTYFELFERLKEQASSM' A
#
# COMPACT_ATOMS: atom_id res chain seq x y z
N MET A 1 -18.14 -1.85 -17.97
CA MET A 1 -16.73 -1.44 -17.93
C MET A 1 -16.11 -2.09 -16.70
N ALA A 2 -15.48 -3.25 -16.84
CA ALA A 2 -14.92 -3.98 -15.70
C ALA A 2 -13.63 -3.28 -15.26
N ALA A 3 -13.62 -2.72 -14.04
CA ALA A 3 -12.39 -2.26 -13.42
C ALA A 3 -11.54 -3.51 -13.16
N LEU A 4 -10.36 -3.59 -13.78
CA LEU A 4 -9.35 -4.61 -13.51
C LEU A 4 -9.05 -4.60 -12.01
N SER A 5 -9.63 -5.54 -11.27
CA SER A 5 -9.41 -5.69 -9.84
C SER A 5 -8.05 -6.35 -9.63
N THR A 6 -7.24 -5.77 -8.76
CA THR A 6 -5.87 -6.24 -8.45
C THR A 6 -5.85 -7.56 -7.66
N PHE A 7 -7.00 -8.13 -7.28
CA PHE A 7 -7.09 -9.36 -6.48
C PHE A 7 -8.08 -10.35 -7.06
N ASP A 8 -7.74 -11.63 -6.93
CA ASP A 8 -8.65 -12.75 -7.18
C ASP A 8 -9.66 -12.94 -6.03
N ILE A 9 -9.25 -12.64 -4.78
CA ILE A 9 -10.08 -12.71 -3.57
C ILE A 9 -9.69 -11.57 -2.63
N THR A 10 -10.65 -10.76 -2.17
CA THR A 10 -10.41 -9.67 -1.22
C THR A 10 -11.59 -9.52 -0.24
N SER A 11 -11.29 -9.14 1.00
CA SER A 11 -12.33 -8.69 1.94
C SER A 11 -13.04 -7.46 1.38
N ALA A 12 -14.34 -7.32 1.65
CA ALA A 12 -15.13 -6.14 1.24
C ALA A 12 -14.54 -4.80 1.75
N ASN A 13 -13.69 -4.87 2.77
CA ASN A 13 -13.03 -3.72 3.38
C ASN A 13 -11.85 -3.19 2.55
N PHE A 14 -11.32 -3.95 1.59
CA PHE A 14 -10.15 -3.56 0.81
C PHE A 14 -10.44 -3.61 -0.68
N LYS A 15 -10.06 -2.54 -1.37
CA LYS A 15 -10.31 -2.39 -2.80
C LYS A 15 -9.03 -2.36 -3.63
N GLN A 16 -7.87 -2.30 -2.98
CA GLN A 16 -6.57 -2.21 -3.64
C GLN A 16 -5.40 -2.62 -2.73
N VAL A 17 -4.33 -3.12 -3.36
CA VAL A 17 -3.00 -3.27 -2.74
C VAL A 17 -2.09 -2.19 -3.30
N TYR A 18 -1.34 -1.56 -2.41
CA TYR A 18 -0.21 -0.70 -2.74
C TYR A 18 1.07 -1.41 -2.32
N LEU A 19 1.99 -1.53 -3.25
CA LEU A 19 3.33 -2.07 -3.00
C LEU A 19 4.33 -0.92 -3.03
N ILE A 20 4.97 -0.67 -1.90
CA ILE A 20 6.02 0.33 -1.78
C ILE A 20 7.36 -0.37 -1.99
N HIS A 21 8.17 0.17 -2.89
CA HIS A 21 9.53 -0.27 -3.13
C HIS A 21 10.52 0.79 -2.65
N ALA A 22 11.60 0.34 -2.03
CA ALA A 22 12.78 1.16 -1.80
C ALA A 22 13.81 0.85 -2.89
N HIS A 23 14.50 1.89 -3.34
CA HIS A 23 15.64 1.73 -4.24
C HIS A 23 16.93 1.60 -3.42
N LYS A 24 17.67 0.51 -3.58
CA LYS A 24 18.94 0.28 -2.90
C LYS A 24 19.89 -0.50 -3.80
N PHE A 25 21.11 0.01 -4.00
CA PHE A 25 22.14 -0.61 -4.85
C PHE A 25 21.63 -1.02 -6.25
N ASP A 26 20.95 -0.10 -6.93
CA ASP A 26 20.34 -0.32 -8.26
C ASP A 26 19.28 -1.43 -8.31
N GLN A 27 18.77 -1.85 -7.15
CA GLN A 27 17.69 -2.82 -7.01
C GLN A 27 16.45 -2.17 -6.38
N GLY A 28 15.29 -2.50 -6.93
CA GLY A 28 13.99 -2.19 -6.33
C GLY A 28 13.61 -3.31 -5.36
N LEU A 29 13.65 -3.02 -4.06
CA LEU A 29 13.27 -3.97 -3.00
C LEU A 29 11.88 -3.64 -2.48
N PRO A 30 10.96 -4.63 -2.40
CA PRO A 30 9.66 -4.42 -1.78
C PRO A 30 9.85 -4.19 -0.29
N VAL A 31 9.31 -3.09 0.23
CA VAL A 31 9.43 -2.73 1.66
C VAL A 31 8.11 -2.81 2.41
N ALA A 32 6.97 -2.59 1.74
CA ALA A 32 5.67 -2.71 2.38
C ALA A 32 4.57 -3.07 1.38
N PHE A 33 3.65 -3.93 1.83
CA PHE A 33 2.38 -4.21 1.16
C PHE A 33 1.25 -3.60 1.98
N CYS A 34 0.42 -2.77 1.35
CA CYS A 34 -0.58 -1.97 2.03
C CYS A 34 -1.95 -2.21 1.41
N LEU A 35 -2.86 -2.78 2.19
CA LEU A 35 -4.25 -2.97 1.81
C LEU A 35 -5.04 -1.69 2.12
N LEU A 36 -5.62 -1.07 1.09
CA LEU A 36 -6.37 0.18 1.27
C LEU A 36 -7.85 0.02 0.90
N PRO A 37 -8.75 0.70 1.64
CA PRO A 37 -10.18 0.63 1.39
C PRO A 37 -10.63 1.44 0.16
N ASN A 38 -9.86 2.45 -0.27
CA ASN A 38 -10.23 3.35 -1.35
C ASN A 38 -9.04 4.20 -1.86
N LYS A 39 -9.24 4.87 -3.02
CA LYS A 39 -8.26 5.73 -3.73
C LYS A 39 -8.30 7.21 -3.33
N ARG A 40 -8.50 7.54 -2.04
CA ARG A 40 -8.60 8.94 -1.61
C ARG A 40 -7.27 9.46 -1.07
N GLY A 41 -6.97 10.74 -1.33
CA GLY A 41 -5.77 11.43 -0.84
C GLY A 41 -5.54 11.26 0.66
N LYS A 42 -6.60 11.42 1.46
CA LYS A 42 -6.56 11.23 2.92
C LYS A 42 -6.09 9.83 3.32
N THR A 43 -6.56 8.80 2.63
CA THR A 43 -6.18 7.40 2.89
C THR A 43 -4.71 7.15 2.58
N TYR A 44 -4.14 7.80 1.57
CA TYR A 44 -2.69 7.73 1.32
C TYR A 44 -1.88 8.48 2.39
N PHE A 45 -2.34 9.66 2.80
CA PHE A 45 -1.68 10.41 3.86
C PHE A 45 -1.63 9.61 5.18
N GLU A 46 -2.77 9.04 5.59
CA GLU A 46 -2.85 8.17 6.77
C GLU A 46 -1.95 6.94 6.64
N LEU A 47 -1.85 6.34 5.45
CA LEU A 47 -0.93 5.23 5.20
C LEU A 47 0.53 5.65 5.45
N PHE A 48 0.96 6.77 4.88
CA PHE A 48 2.34 7.24 5.02
C PHE A 48 2.70 7.58 6.46
N GLU A 49 1.79 8.21 7.22
CA GLU A 49 2.03 8.48 8.64
C GLU A 49 2.20 7.20 9.45
N ARG A 50 1.34 6.18 9.23
CA ARG A 50 1.49 4.88 9.90
C ARG A 50 2.80 4.17 9.56
N LEU A 51 3.24 4.26 8.31
CA LEU A 51 4.53 3.67 7.91
C LEU A 51 5.71 4.37 8.60
N LYS A 52 5.66 5.69 8.75
CA LYS A 52 6.67 6.45 9.51
C LYS A 52 6.70 6.06 10.98
N GLU A 53 5.53 5.91 11.61
CA GLU A 53 5.41 5.45 13.00
C GLU A 53 6.02 4.06 13.17
N GLN A 54 5.67 3.11 12.29
CA GLN A 54 6.23 1.76 12.32
C GLN A 54 7.75 1.77 12.15
N ALA A 55 8.27 2.53 11.19
CA ALA A 55 9.71 2.65 10.96
C ALA A 55 10.45 3.28 12.15
N SER A 56 9.79 4.14 12.92
CA SER A 56 10.37 4.76 14.12
C SER A 56 10.29 3.87 15.36
N SER A 57 9.45 2.84 15.34
CA SER A 57 9.26 1.88 16.43
C SER A 57 10.17 0.65 16.35
N MET A 58 10.90 0.50 15.24
CA MET A 58 11.92 -0.54 15.03
C MET A 58 13.31 0.00 15.36
#